data_AF-A0A9P4X3E0-F1
#
_entry.id   AF-A0A9P4X3E0-F1
#
_cell.length_a   1.000
_cell.length_b   1.000
_cell.length_c   1.000
_cell.angle_alpha   90.00
_cell.angle_beta   90.00
_cell.angle_gamma   90.00
#
_symmetry.space_group_name_H-M   'P 1'
#
loop_
_entity.id
_entity.type
_entity.pdbx_description
1 polymer ?
#
loop_
_entity_poly.entity_id
_entity_poly.type
_entity_poly.pdbx_seq_one_letter_code
_entity_poly.pdbx_strand_id
1 'polypeptide(L)'
;MSVTFTVFKGSPSKKITESQTTVPALLSDQVLIKNTHSGVCGTDAHYLHADMVLGHEGVGIVQAVGDGVSLVKVGDRVGFGYVKDGCKKCQYCLEGYNWHCVEGICGFGFSNFDQGSFATHSVWPETRLAIIPDEIPSVNAGPFMCAGQTVFVPFLRQGIKPSDCIGIVGIGGLGHLAIQFAAAWGCTVVVFSSSDNKKQEALDFGATEFYNTSGLKAADVPKKINHLLVTTSAVPDWKLYTELMAPFGHIYPLTISEGNLEFPYMPMIGKELSIHGSCSSTPEEVKTMLQFVVKHDIKPTIERFPMTSEGITNAFERLESGKLRYRGVLEELTFNELASNASLLIAAGSETTATALSAATYYLGLYPETFGKLAAEVRSAFRSEEEIKLTNLQHLNYLQAVIDEAMRLFPSAPGTQPRIISPGGDTIVGRYVPAGTIVGVWKWVNHHNPAHFYEAESFIPERWLGDARFENDKKDAFMPFSVGPRNCIGRK
;
A
#
# COMPACT_ATOMS: atom_id res chain seq x y z
N MET A 1 22.72 26.45 -0.58
CA MET A 1 22.41 26.27 0.86
C MET A 1 22.21 24.79 1.12
N SER A 2 22.54 24.30 2.32
CA SER A 2 22.20 22.92 2.73
C SER A 2 20.69 22.76 2.88
N VAL A 3 20.18 21.54 2.69
CA VAL A 3 18.76 21.23 2.82
C VAL A 3 18.60 20.05 3.77
N THR A 4 17.77 20.23 4.80
CA THR A 4 17.41 19.17 5.75
C THR A 4 16.00 18.68 5.44
N PHE A 5 15.81 17.36 5.40
CA PHE A 5 14.53 16.77 5.07
C PHE A 5 14.30 15.41 5.75
N THR A 6 13.03 15.03 5.89
CA THR A 6 12.62 13.77 6.52
C THR A 6 12.85 12.58 5.59
N VAL A 7 13.35 11.49 6.15
CA VAL A 7 13.62 10.20 5.49
C VAL A 7 13.09 9.04 6.34
N PHE A 8 12.72 7.93 5.69
CA PHE A 8 12.28 6.71 6.34
C PHE A 8 13.28 5.59 6.07
N LYS A 9 13.87 5.06 7.16
CA LYS A 9 14.95 4.09 7.11
C LYS A 9 14.50 2.69 7.53
N GLY A 10 15.19 1.68 7.01
CA GLY A 10 15.22 0.35 7.63
C GLY A 10 15.95 0.38 8.97
N SER A 11 15.87 -0.71 9.73
CA SER A 11 16.61 -0.86 10.98
C SER A 11 16.94 -2.33 11.24
N PRO A 12 17.94 -2.65 12.08
CA PRO A 12 18.26 -4.05 12.42
C PRO A 12 17.06 -4.85 12.96
N SER A 13 16.08 -4.17 13.56
CA SER A 13 14.83 -4.77 14.04
C SER A 13 13.75 -4.97 12.97
N LYS A 14 14.06 -4.67 11.70
CA LYS A 14 13.14 -4.63 10.55
C LYS A 14 11.95 -3.69 10.74
N LYS A 15 12.11 -2.65 11.55
CA LYS A 15 11.12 -1.59 11.75
C LYS A 15 11.48 -0.35 10.94
N ILE A 16 10.47 0.35 10.46
CA ILE A 16 10.62 1.65 9.81
C ILE A 16 10.94 2.71 10.86
N THR A 17 12.01 3.46 10.63
CA THR A 17 12.43 4.56 11.49
C THR A 17 12.38 5.87 10.72
N GLU A 18 11.60 6.84 11.20
CA GLU A 18 11.63 8.21 10.70
C GLU A 18 12.86 8.94 11.25
N SER A 19 13.57 9.64 10.38
CA SER A 19 14.75 10.43 10.74
C SER A 19 14.87 11.66 9.83
N GLN A 20 15.88 12.48 10.06
CA GLN A 20 16.24 13.60 9.19
C GLN A 20 17.64 13.39 8.62
N THR A 21 17.82 13.76 7.36
CA THR A 21 19.13 13.90 6.74
C THR A 21 19.35 15.33 6.29
N THR A 22 20.62 15.74 6.18
CA THR A 22 21.00 17.05 5.64
C THR A 22 21.97 16.85 4.50
N VAL A 23 21.59 17.34 3.32
CA VAL A 23 22.46 17.39 2.15
C VAL A 23 23.15 18.75 2.08
N PRO A 24 24.42 18.83 1.63
CA PRO A 24 25.10 20.10 1.38
C PRO A 24 24.44 20.85 0.21
N ALA A 25 25.02 21.98 -0.17
CA ALA A 25 24.61 22.66 -1.41
C ALA A 25 24.73 21.71 -2.61
N LEU A 26 23.78 21.81 -3.56
CA LEU A 26 23.75 21.00 -4.76
C LEU A 26 25.05 21.16 -5.55
N LEU A 27 25.58 20.03 -6.03
CA LEU A 27 26.62 20.04 -7.04
C LEU A 27 26.06 20.50 -8.39
N SER A 28 26.96 20.85 -9.31
CA SER A 28 26.62 21.44 -10.62
C SER A 28 25.61 20.62 -11.43
N ASP A 29 25.64 19.29 -11.34
CA ASP A 29 24.80 18.35 -12.09
C ASP A 29 23.63 17.77 -11.26
N GLN A 30 23.46 18.25 -10.03
CA GLN A 30 22.47 17.72 -9.10
C GLN A 30 21.17 18.50 -9.08
N VAL A 31 20.10 17.77 -8.78
CA VAL A 31 18.73 18.27 -8.72
C VAL A 31 18.15 17.91 -7.36
N LEU A 32 17.57 18.89 -6.67
CA LEU A 32 16.74 18.67 -5.49
C LEU A 32 15.31 18.42 -5.94
N ILE A 33 14.76 17.29 -5.51
CA ILE A 33 13.42 16.84 -5.88
C ILE A 33 12.57 16.86 -4.62
N LYS A 34 11.40 17.49 -4.68
CA LYS A 34 10.34 17.28 -3.70
C LYS A 34 9.62 15.98 -4.07
N ASN A 35 9.82 14.95 -3.27
CA ASN A 35 9.18 13.66 -3.51
C ASN A 35 7.69 13.78 -3.24
N THR A 36 6.89 13.16 -4.09
CA THR A 36 5.43 13.15 -3.98
C THR A 36 4.90 11.73 -3.86
N HIS A 37 5.54 10.79 -4.57
CA HIS A 37 5.16 9.39 -4.57
C HIS A 37 6.39 8.50 -4.59
N SER A 38 6.25 7.28 -4.09
CA SER A 38 7.22 6.20 -4.27
C SER A 38 6.51 4.87 -4.40
N GLY A 39 6.88 4.06 -5.38
CA GLY A 39 6.48 2.65 -5.37
C GLY A 39 7.15 1.86 -4.25
N VAL A 40 6.53 0.74 -3.85
CA VAL A 40 7.04 -0.21 -2.85
C VAL A 40 7.34 -1.54 -3.54
N CYS A 41 8.59 -1.97 -3.47
CA CYS A 41 9.11 -3.13 -4.18
C CYS A 41 9.64 -4.20 -3.21
N GLY A 42 9.67 -5.46 -3.67
CA GLY A 42 10.30 -6.57 -2.93
C GLY A 42 11.77 -6.31 -2.59
N THR A 43 12.47 -5.57 -3.46
CA THR A 43 13.85 -5.16 -3.19
C THR A 43 13.97 -4.23 -1.97
N ASP A 44 12.98 -3.37 -1.70
CA ASP A 44 13.00 -2.55 -0.47
C ASP A 44 12.87 -3.43 0.78
N ALA A 45 12.10 -4.52 0.70
CA ALA A 45 11.94 -5.47 1.81
C ALA A 45 13.26 -6.18 2.15
N HIS A 46 14.09 -6.47 1.14
CA HIS A 46 15.43 -7.03 1.37
C HIS A 46 16.31 -6.10 2.21
N TYR A 47 16.13 -4.78 2.14
CA TYR A 47 16.89 -3.80 2.91
C TYR A 47 16.21 -3.32 4.21
N LEU A 48 15.08 -3.90 4.61
CA LEU A 48 14.40 -3.53 5.88
C LEU A 48 15.31 -3.64 7.11
N HIS A 49 16.31 -4.52 7.05
CA HIS A 49 17.26 -4.76 8.14
C HIS A 49 18.44 -3.76 8.16
N ALA A 50 18.63 -2.99 7.10
CA ALA A 50 19.78 -2.10 6.93
C ALA A 50 19.45 -0.67 7.40
N ASP A 51 20.42 0.00 8.04
CA ASP A 51 20.29 1.39 8.49
C ASP A 51 20.46 2.38 7.32
N MET A 52 19.54 2.33 6.37
CA MET A 52 19.53 3.16 5.16
C MET A 52 18.11 3.62 4.82
N VAL A 53 18.01 4.74 4.12
CA VAL A 53 16.75 5.24 3.57
C VAL A 53 16.24 4.24 2.53
N LEU A 54 14.96 3.89 2.60
CA LEU A 54 14.32 2.92 1.72
C LEU A 54 13.72 3.59 0.48
N GLY A 55 13.29 2.77 -0.49
CA GLY A 55 12.60 3.21 -1.70
C GLY A 55 13.55 3.54 -2.85
N HIS A 56 13.23 2.99 -4.02
CA HIS A 56 13.94 3.23 -5.28
C HIS A 56 13.00 3.37 -6.48
N GLU A 57 11.76 3.80 -6.23
CA GLU A 57 10.70 3.98 -7.24
C GLU A 57 10.10 5.38 -7.14
N GLY A 58 10.97 6.39 -7.09
CA GLY A 58 10.61 7.76 -6.70
C GLY A 58 9.99 8.58 -7.82
N VAL A 59 9.04 9.43 -7.44
CA VAL A 59 8.39 10.43 -8.29
C VAL A 59 8.30 11.75 -7.53
N GLY A 60 8.66 12.84 -8.17
CA GLY A 60 8.62 14.15 -7.54
C GLY A 60 8.63 15.32 -8.51
N ILE A 61 8.67 16.51 -7.93
CA ILE A 61 8.76 17.78 -8.65
C ILE A 61 10.15 18.37 -8.41
N VAL A 62 10.80 18.83 -9.48
CA VAL A 62 12.08 19.53 -9.37
C VAL A 62 11.88 20.83 -8.59
N GLN A 63 12.54 20.94 -7.44
CA GLN A 63 12.45 22.08 -6.53
C GLN A 63 13.62 23.05 -6.68
N ALA A 64 14.83 22.53 -6.91
CA ALA A 64 16.02 23.32 -7.18
C ALA A 64 17.00 22.54 -8.06
N VAL A 65 17.86 23.26 -8.78
CA VAL A 65 18.86 22.69 -9.70
C VAL A 65 20.23 23.29 -9.43
N GLY A 66 21.29 22.53 -9.66
CA GLY A 66 22.66 23.03 -9.73
C GLY A 66 22.91 23.84 -11.00
N ASP A 67 23.96 24.65 -11.00
CA ASP A 67 24.22 25.64 -12.06
C ASP A 67 24.54 25.04 -13.44
N GLY A 68 24.89 23.75 -13.51
CA GLY A 68 25.19 23.05 -14.77
C GLY A 68 24.03 22.20 -15.30
N VAL A 69 22.90 22.14 -14.59
CA VAL A 69 21.73 21.37 -15.00
C VAL A 69 21.10 21.99 -16.24
N SER A 70 20.80 21.15 -17.23
CA SER A 70 20.27 21.57 -18.55
C SER A 70 19.18 20.64 -19.10
N LEU A 71 19.02 19.43 -18.56
CA LEU A 71 18.06 18.42 -19.02
C LEU A 71 16.69 18.56 -18.36
N VAL A 72 16.62 19.19 -17.18
CA VAL A 72 15.39 19.43 -16.42
C VAL A 72 15.39 20.84 -15.84
N LYS A 73 14.20 21.35 -15.49
CA LYS A 73 14.04 22.66 -14.84
C LYS A 73 13.11 22.58 -13.63
N VAL A 74 13.18 23.60 -12.77
CA VAL A 74 12.25 23.76 -11.64
C VAL A 74 10.80 23.67 -12.12
N GLY A 75 10.00 22.86 -11.42
CA GLY A 75 8.61 22.57 -11.76
C GLY A 75 8.42 21.33 -12.63
N ASP A 76 9.46 20.78 -13.26
CA ASP A 76 9.33 19.54 -14.03
C ASP A 76 8.98 18.36 -13.11
N ARG A 77 8.13 17.47 -13.62
CA ARG A 77 7.77 16.21 -12.95
C ARG A 77 8.74 15.11 -13.38
N VAL A 78 9.46 14.54 -12.43
CA VAL A 78 10.55 13.59 -12.68
C VAL A 78 10.39 12.31 -11.87
N GLY A 79 10.83 11.21 -12.47
CA GLY A 79 10.96 9.91 -11.82
C GLY A 79 12.43 9.49 -11.72
N PHE A 80 12.77 8.71 -10.70
CA PHE A 80 14.10 8.18 -10.49
C PHE A 80 14.05 6.77 -9.89
N GLY A 81 15.05 5.97 -10.23
CA GLY A 81 15.08 4.53 -9.95
C GLY A 81 16.24 4.10 -9.07
N TYR A 82 16.55 2.80 -9.15
CA TYR A 82 17.60 2.14 -8.38
C TYR A 82 19.01 2.70 -8.63
N VAL A 83 19.34 3.03 -9.89
CA VAL A 83 20.69 3.46 -10.28
C VAL A 83 20.81 4.97 -10.23
N LYS A 84 21.71 5.46 -9.38
CA LYS A 84 21.92 6.88 -9.10
C LYS A 84 23.03 7.50 -9.90
N ASP A 85 24.17 6.82 -10.08
CA ASP A 85 25.31 7.34 -10.84
C ASP A 85 26.31 6.22 -11.18
N GLY A 86 27.37 6.58 -11.90
CA GLY A 86 28.58 5.78 -12.06
C GLY A 86 29.83 6.66 -12.11
N CYS A 87 30.94 6.15 -12.65
CA CYS A 87 32.21 6.89 -12.65
C CYS A 87 32.34 7.96 -13.75
N LYS A 88 31.38 8.03 -14.67
CA LYS A 88 31.33 9.01 -15.79
C LYS A 88 32.51 8.96 -16.77
N LYS A 89 33.36 7.93 -16.69
CA LYS A 89 34.57 7.78 -17.54
C LYS A 89 34.70 6.42 -18.23
N CYS A 90 34.14 5.34 -17.68
CA CYS A 90 34.22 4.02 -18.32
C CYS A 90 33.22 3.88 -19.48
N GLN A 91 33.51 3.00 -20.44
CA GLN A 91 32.68 2.81 -21.64
C GLN A 91 31.19 2.58 -21.31
N TYR A 92 30.89 1.77 -20.30
CA TYR A 92 29.51 1.49 -19.90
C TYR A 92 28.78 2.72 -19.35
N CYS A 93 29.47 3.56 -18.57
CA CYS A 93 28.89 4.81 -18.09
C CYS A 93 28.66 5.80 -19.24
N LEU A 94 29.59 5.87 -20.20
CA LEU A 94 29.47 6.73 -21.38
C LEU A 94 28.33 6.29 -22.32
N GLU A 95 28.02 5.00 -22.34
CA GLU A 95 26.88 4.43 -23.07
C GLU A 95 25.56 4.43 -22.26
N GLY A 96 25.56 4.92 -21.02
CA GLY A 96 24.37 5.01 -20.16
C GLY A 96 24.05 3.75 -19.32
N TYR A 97 24.86 2.70 -19.44
CA TYR A 97 24.78 1.45 -18.67
C TYR A 97 25.46 1.58 -17.29
N ASN A 98 25.05 2.57 -16.49
CA ASN A 98 25.68 2.87 -15.19
C ASN A 98 25.65 1.69 -14.19
N TRP A 99 24.70 0.75 -14.31
CA TRP A 99 24.70 -0.49 -13.53
C TRP A 99 26.00 -1.29 -13.69
N HIS A 100 26.57 -1.28 -14.90
CA HIS A 100 27.78 -2.02 -15.27
C HIS A 100 29.06 -1.19 -15.09
N CYS A 101 29.02 -0.16 -14.22
CA CYS A 101 30.19 0.66 -13.93
C CYS A 101 31.32 -0.19 -13.33
N VAL A 102 32.44 -0.31 -14.04
CA VAL A 102 33.61 -1.09 -13.60
C VAL A 102 34.40 -0.48 -12.44
N GLU A 103 34.15 0.79 -12.12
CA GLU A 103 34.76 1.49 -10.98
C GLU A 103 33.84 1.47 -9.75
N GLY A 104 32.68 0.81 -9.84
CA GLY A 104 31.67 0.76 -8.79
C GLY A 104 30.39 1.49 -9.18
N ILE A 105 29.26 0.85 -8.92
CA ILE A 105 27.92 1.41 -9.09
C ILE A 105 27.60 2.37 -7.94
N CYS A 106 26.94 3.48 -8.25
CA CYS A 106 26.26 4.31 -7.26
C CYS A 106 24.76 4.06 -7.37
N GLY A 107 24.14 3.48 -6.34
CA GLY A 107 22.75 3.06 -6.40
C GLY A 107 22.20 2.60 -5.06
N PHE A 108 20.88 2.41 -5.03
CA PHE A 108 20.14 1.96 -3.86
C PHE A 108 20.75 0.67 -3.29
N GLY A 109 21.02 0.64 -1.99
CA GLY A 109 21.62 -0.53 -1.32
C GLY A 109 23.13 -0.68 -1.48
N PHE A 110 23.78 0.16 -2.30
CA PHE A 110 25.23 0.11 -2.55
C PHE A 110 25.97 1.37 -2.05
N SER A 111 25.34 2.53 -2.15
CA SER A 111 25.92 3.83 -1.79
C SER A 111 24.84 4.82 -1.35
N ASN A 112 25.26 5.99 -0.85
CA ASN A 112 24.34 7.07 -0.43
C ASN A 112 23.18 6.57 0.44
N PHE A 113 23.50 5.85 1.52
CA PHE A 113 22.51 5.25 2.43
C PHE A 113 21.57 6.27 3.11
N ASP A 114 21.86 7.56 2.98
CA ASP A 114 21.03 8.69 3.41
C ASP A 114 20.04 9.17 2.33
N GLN A 115 20.00 8.53 1.16
CA GLN A 115 19.15 8.88 0.02
C GLN A 115 18.30 7.69 -0.42
N GLY A 116 17.02 7.93 -0.69
CA GLY A 116 16.04 6.97 -1.19
C GLY A 116 14.70 7.68 -1.38
N SER A 117 13.75 7.03 -2.05
CA SER A 117 12.46 7.66 -2.38
C SER A 117 11.44 7.63 -1.23
N PHE A 118 11.67 6.86 -0.17
CA PHE A 118 10.88 6.96 1.06
C PHE A 118 11.41 8.13 1.89
N ALA A 119 11.17 9.33 1.37
CA ALA A 119 11.66 10.58 1.92
C ALA A 119 10.81 11.73 1.37
N THR A 120 10.79 12.86 2.07
CA THR A 120 10.13 14.09 1.58
C THR A 120 10.89 14.75 0.42
N HIS A 121 12.20 14.54 0.34
CA HIS A 121 13.04 15.04 -0.76
C HIS A 121 14.11 14.02 -1.14
N SER A 122 14.71 14.21 -2.31
CA SER A 122 15.87 13.44 -2.75
C SER A 122 16.80 14.31 -3.61
N VAL A 123 18.09 13.96 -3.62
CA VAL A 123 19.08 14.60 -4.50
C VAL A 123 19.62 13.60 -5.51
N TRP A 124 19.41 13.90 -6.79
CA TRP A 124 19.77 13.02 -7.91
C TRP A 124 20.53 13.79 -9.01
N PRO A 125 21.45 13.14 -9.75
CA PRO A 125 22.00 13.73 -10.97
C PRO A 125 20.93 13.88 -12.06
N GLU A 126 20.94 14.97 -12.81
CA GLU A 126 19.94 15.23 -13.86
C GLU A 126 19.86 14.12 -14.92
N THR A 127 21.00 13.50 -15.23
CA THR A 127 21.13 12.45 -16.26
C THR A 127 20.46 11.14 -15.86
N ARG A 128 20.07 11.00 -14.60
CA ARG A 128 19.38 9.83 -14.04
C ARG A 128 17.92 10.09 -13.71
N LEU A 129 17.39 11.23 -14.15
CA LEU A 129 15.99 11.57 -14.05
C LEU A 129 15.26 11.25 -15.35
N ALA A 130 14.07 10.66 -15.23
CA ALA A 130 13.14 10.53 -16.33
C ALA A 130 12.05 11.60 -16.20
N ILE A 131 11.84 12.41 -17.23
CA ILE A 131 10.67 13.31 -17.29
C ILE A 131 9.42 12.43 -17.42
N ILE A 132 8.47 12.60 -16.51
CA ILE A 132 7.22 11.84 -16.50
C ILE A 132 6.21 12.57 -17.39
N PRO A 133 5.74 11.94 -18.49
CA PRO A 133 4.71 12.51 -19.35
C PRO A 133 3.45 12.92 -18.58
N ASP A 134 2.76 13.98 -19.02
CA ASP A 134 1.58 14.53 -18.34
C ASP A 134 0.46 13.50 -18.22
N GLU A 135 0.34 12.63 -19.23
CA GLU A 135 -0.64 11.57 -19.36
C GLU A 135 -0.47 10.44 -18.34
N ILE A 136 0.70 10.32 -17.69
CA ILE A 136 0.95 9.33 -16.64
C ILE A 136 0.75 10.01 -15.28
N PRO A 137 -0.33 9.72 -14.53
CA PRO A 137 -0.50 10.25 -13.18
C PRO A 137 0.69 9.88 -12.29
N SER A 138 1.13 10.79 -11.41
CA SER A 138 2.29 10.57 -10.53
C SER A 138 2.18 9.27 -9.71
N VAL A 139 0.97 8.96 -9.23
CA VAL A 139 0.67 7.73 -8.47
C VAL A 139 0.94 6.45 -9.28
N ASN A 140 0.86 6.52 -10.61
CA ASN A 140 1.16 5.40 -11.51
C ASN A 140 2.61 5.37 -11.97
N ALA A 141 3.35 6.48 -11.86
CA ALA A 141 4.69 6.60 -12.43
C ALA A 141 5.76 5.84 -11.63
N GLY A 142 5.62 5.76 -10.30
CA GLY A 142 6.59 5.09 -9.41
C GLY A 142 6.90 3.65 -9.80
N PRO A 143 5.88 2.77 -9.96
CA PRO A 143 6.09 1.38 -10.41
C PRO A 143 6.87 1.23 -11.73
N PHE A 144 6.80 2.21 -12.62
CA PHE A 144 7.58 2.20 -13.85
C PHE A 144 9.06 2.51 -13.62
N MET A 145 9.45 3.08 -12.47
CA MET A 145 10.84 3.40 -12.12
C MET A 145 11.67 2.19 -11.65
N CYS A 146 11.06 1.00 -11.58
CA CYS A 146 11.80 -0.26 -11.40
C CYS A 146 11.08 -1.43 -12.09
N ALA A 147 9.92 -1.88 -11.58
CA ALA A 147 9.22 -3.04 -12.12
C ALA A 147 8.94 -2.90 -13.62
N GLY A 148 8.45 -1.73 -14.06
CA GLY A 148 8.20 -1.46 -15.48
C GLY A 148 9.45 -1.61 -16.34
N GLN A 149 10.55 -0.96 -15.96
CA GLN A 149 11.83 -1.03 -16.69
C GLN A 149 12.32 -2.47 -16.78
N THR A 150 12.30 -3.19 -15.66
CA THR A 150 12.81 -4.56 -15.55
C THR A 150 12.11 -5.51 -16.52
N VAL A 151 10.78 -5.39 -16.66
CA VAL A 151 10.03 -6.25 -17.59
C VAL A 151 10.07 -5.73 -19.03
N PHE A 152 10.31 -4.43 -19.26
CA PHE A 152 10.31 -3.84 -20.59
C PHE A 152 11.65 -4.01 -21.32
N VAL A 153 12.78 -4.01 -20.60
CA VAL A 153 14.13 -4.14 -21.18
C VAL A 153 14.30 -5.39 -22.07
N PRO A 154 13.78 -6.59 -21.74
CA PRO A 154 13.82 -7.74 -22.64
C PRO A 154 13.22 -7.45 -24.03
N PHE A 155 12.11 -6.69 -24.11
CA PHE A 155 11.48 -6.32 -25.38
C PHE A 155 12.38 -5.44 -26.23
N LEU A 156 13.15 -4.55 -25.61
CA LEU A 156 14.07 -3.65 -26.31
C LEU A 156 15.34 -4.37 -26.79
N ARG A 157 15.90 -5.25 -25.95
CA ARG A 157 17.25 -5.79 -26.19
C ARG A 157 17.29 -7.14 -26.91
N GLN A 158 16.18 -7.89 -26.94
CA GLN A 158 16.21 -9.31 -27.31
C GLN A 158 15.42 -9.63 -28.58
N GLY A 159 15.02 -8.59 -29.33
CA GLY A 159 14.40 -8.77 -30.64
C GLY A 159 13.05 -9.48 -30.60
N ILE A 160 12.30 -9.34 -29.51
CA ILE A 160 10.96 -9.92 -29.34
C ILE A 160 10.03 -9.38 -30.44
N LYS A 161 9.45 -10.28 -31.23
CA LYS A 161 8.55 -9.94 -32.32
C LYS A 161 7.10 -10.01 -31.87
N PRO A 162 6.19 -9.18 -32.43
CA PRO A 162 4.77 -9.30 -32.16
C PRO A 162 4.18 -10.70 -32.45
N SER A 163 4.80 -11.47 -33.35
CA SER A 163 4.35 -12.84 -33.66
C SER A 163 4.71 -13.89 -32.59
N ASP A 164 5.55 -13.53 -31.61
CA ASP A 164 6.12 -14.50 -30.68
C ASP A 164 5.14 -14.86 -29.56
N CYS A 165 5.35 -16.06 -28.98
CA CYS A 165 4.65 -16.53 -27.80
C CYS A 165 5.49 -16.24 -26.55
N ILE A 166 4.95 -15.43 -25.65
CA ILE A 166 5.60 -15.06 -24.39
C ILE A 166 4.92 -15.78 -23.23
N GLY A 167 5.71 -16.57 -22.50
CA GLY A 167 5.35 -17.16 -21.23
C GLY A 167 5.67 -16.22 -20.08
N ILE A 168 4.75 -16.02 -19.15
CA ILE A 168 4.96 -15.19 -17.95
C ILE A 168 4.70 -16.04 -16.72
N VAL A 169 5.73 -16.21 -15.90
CA VAL A 169 5.65 -17.00 -14.65
C VAL A 169 5.43 -16.07 -13.47
N GLY A 170 4.29 -16.22 -12.82
CA GLY A 170 3.86 -15.41 -11.68
C GLY A 170 3.11 -14.15 -12.07
N ILE A 171 2.15 -13.75 -11.23
CA ILE A 171 1.32 -12.56 -11.42
C ILE A 171 1.45 -11.69 -10.18
N GLY A 172 2.63 -11.07 -10.05
CA GLY A 172 2.95 -10.12 -8.98
C GLY A 172 3.10 -8.71 -9.52
N GLY A 173 3.88 -7.89 -8.81
CA GLY A 173 4.21 -6.54 -9.24
C GLY A 173 4.89 -6.47 -10.61
N LEU A 174 5.76 -7.42 -10.94
CA LEU A 174 6.37 -7.51 -12.28
C LEU A 174 5.43 -8.18 -13.29
N GLY A 175 4.88 -9.34 -12.94
CA GLY A 175 4.05 -10.15 -13.82
C GLY A 175 2.87 -9.41 -14.44
N HIS A 176 2.13 -8.60 -13.67
CA HIS A 176 0.99 -7.86 -14.21
C HIS A 176 1.38 -6.78 -15.24
N LEU A 177 2.57 -6.17 -15.10
CA LEU A 177 3.11 -5.24 -16.11
C LEU A 177 3.65 -6.01 -17.32
N ALA A 178 4.30 -7.15 -17.09
CA ALA A 178 4.79 -8.01 -18.17
C ALA A 178 3.65 -8.47 -19.09
N ILE A 179 2.48 -8.82 -18.52
CA ILE A 179 1.29 -9.22 -19.30
C ILE A 179 0.83 -8.05 -20.19
N GLN A 180 0.67 -6.87 -19.59
CA GLN A 180 0.22 -5.68 -20.31
C GLN A 180 1.21 -5.27 -21.42
N PHE A 181 2.51 -5.27 -21.13
CA PHE A 181 3.53 -4.96 -22.15
C PHE A 181 3.54 -6.00 -23.27
N ALA A 182 3.51 -7.29 -22.95
CA ALA A 182 3.51 -8.36 -23.95
C ALA A 182 2.27 -8.28 -24.86
N ALA A 183 1.09 -8.03 -24.28
CA ALA A 183 -0.16 -7.87 -25.02
C ALA A 183 -0.13 -6.64 -25.91
N ALA A 184 0.31 -5.49 -25.39
CA ALA A 184 0.45 -4.25 -26.18
C ALA A 184 1.52 -4.34 -27.27
N TRP A 185 2.55 -5.18 -27.06
CA TRP A 185 3.56 -5.51 -28.08
C TRP A 185 3.00 -6.35 -29.23
N GLY A 186 1.84 -6.98 -29.03
CA GLY A 186 1.15 -7.81 -30.01
C GLY A 186 1.38 -9.32 -29.84
N CYS A 187 2.09 -9.74 -28.80
CA CYS A 187 2.47 -11.14 -28.59
C CYS A 187 1.26 -12.01 -28.21
N THR A 188 1.38 -13.32 -28.45
CA THR A 188 0.55 -14.28 -27.70
C THR A 188 1.09 -14.36 -26.27
N VAL A 189 0.23 -14.15 -25.27
CA VAL A 189 0.65 -14.12 -23.86
C VAL A 189 0.09 -15.33 -23.11
N VAL A 190 0.98 -16.19 -22.62
CA VAL A 190 0.64 -17.39 -21.83
C VAL A 190 1.10 -17.18 -20.40
N VAL A 191 0.16 -17.20 -19.45
CA VAL A 191 0.45 -16.92 -18.04
C VAL A 191 0.43 -18.20 -17.21
N PHE A 192 1.44 -18.36 -16.35
CA PHE A 192 1.60 -19.48 -15.44
C PHE A 192 1.53 -19.00 -13.99
N SER A 193 0.63 -19.58 -13.20
CA SER A 193 0.42 -19.22 -11.80
C SER A 193 0.13 -20.46 -10.95
N SER A 194 0.48 -20.46 -9.67
CA SER A 194 0.22 -21.59 -8.76
C SER A 194 -1.23 -21.68 -8.26
N SER A 195 -2.09 -20.72 -8.62
CA SER A 195 -3.50 -20.68 -8.23
C SER A 195 -4.33 -19.93 -9.28
N ASP A 196 -5.61 -20.27 -9.39
CA ASP A 196 -6.56 -19.63 -10.31
C ASP A 196 -7.10 -18.28 -9.80
N ASN A 197 -6.76 -17.86 -8.58
CA ASN A 197 -7.32 -16.68 -7.92
C ASN A 197 -7.10 -15.36 -8.69
N LYS A 198 -6.13 -15.33 -9.61
CA LYS A 198 -5.77 -14.16 -10.44
C LYS A 198 -6.03 -14.40 -11.93
N LYS A 199 -6.77 -15.47 -12.29
CA LYS A 199 -6.99 -15.86 -13.68
C LYS A 199 -7.73 -14.77 -14.46
N GLN A 200 -8.85 -14.28 -13.92
CA GLN A 200 -9.62 -13.24 -14.60
C GLN A 200 -8.81 -11.95 -14.74
N GLU A 201 -8.13 -11.52 -13.67
CA GLU A 201 -7.27 -10.34 -13.71
C GLU A 201 -6.15 -10.48 -14.77
N ALA A 202 -5.54 -11.65 -14.92
CA ALA A 202 -4.55 -11.89 -15.96
C ALA A 202 -5.13 -11.76 -17.37
N LEU A 203 -6.33 -12.29 -17.61
CA LEU A 203 -7.04 -12.15 -18.90
C LEU A 203 -7.39 -10.68 -19.16
N ASP A 204 -7.86 -9.96 -18.15
CA ASP A 204 -8.19 -8.54 -18.23
C ASP A 204 -6.95 -7.68 -18.54
N PHE A 205 -5.76 -8.09 -18.06
CA PHE A 205 -4.48 -7.46 -18.42
C PHE A 205 -3.99 -7.78 -19.84
N GLY A 206 -4.63 -8.71 -20.55
CA GLY A 206 -4.30 -9.08 -21.93
C GLY A 206 -3.66 -10.46 -22.10
N ALA A 207 -3.71 -11.33 -21.09
CA ALA A 207 -3.30 -12.72 -21.26
C ALA A 207 -4.18 -13.41 -22.31
N THR A 208 -3.56 -14.13 -23.25
CA THR A 208 -4.27 -14.97 -24.22
C THR A 208 -4.70 -16.29 -23.58
N GLU A 209 -3.82 -16.88 -22.78
CA GLU A 209 -4.03 -18.18 -22.13
C GLU A 209 -3.51 -18.13 -20.68
N PHE A 210 -4.14 -18.90 -19.80
CA PHE A 210 -3.76 -19.00 -18.39
C PHE A 210 -3.72 -20.46 -17.96
N TYR A 211 -2.65 -20.83 -17.26
CA TYR A 211 -2.44 -22.18 -16.74
C TYR A 211 -2.10 -22.15 -15.25
N ASN A 212 -2.90 -22.88 -14.46
CA ASN A 212 -2.53 -23.23 -13.11
C ASN A 212 -1.40 -24.28 -13.15
N THR A 213 -0.26 -23.97 -12.54
CA THR A 213 0.93 -24.84 -12.58
C THR A 213 0.82 -26.06 -11.67
N SER A 214 -0.16 -26.11 -10.77
CA SER A 214 -0.38 -27.25 -9.89
C SER A 214 -0.81 -28.47 -10.71
N GLY A 215 0.11 -29.42 -10.89
CA GLY A 215 -0.13 -30.65 -11.66
C GLY A 215 -0.13 -30.47 -13.18
N LEU A 216 0.26 -29.29 -13.68
CA LEU A 216 0.33 -29.01 -15.11
C LEU A 216 1.38 -29.89 -15.79
N LYS A 217 1.03 -30.49 -16.93
CA LYS A 217 1.99 -31.19 -17.79
C LYS A 217 2.25 -30.39 -19.04
N ALA A 218 3.46 -30.49 -19.60
CA ALA A 218 3.82 -29.75 -20.79
C ALA A 218 2.95 -30.08 -22.02
N ALA A 219 2.35 -31.27 -22.06
CA ALA A 219 1.42 -31.69 -23.11
C ALA A 219 0.07 -30.94 -23.09
N ASP A 220 -0.30 -30.33 -21.96
CA ASP A 220 -1.56 -29.60 -21.80
C ASP A 220 -1.49 -28.17 -22.36
N VAL A 221 -0.28 -27.71 -22.71
CA VAL A 221 -0.02 -26.38 -23.27
C VAL A 221 0.33 -26.54 -24.76
N PRO A 222 -0.58 -26.19 -25.68
CA PRO A 222 -0.42 -26.49 -27.09
C PRO A 222 0.66 -25.63 -27.77
N LYS A 223 0.88 -24.41 -27.28
CA LYS A 223 1.86 -23.48 -27.85
C LYS A 223 3.23 -23.63 -27.21
N LYS A 224 4.28 -23.57 -28.03
CA LYS A 224 5.65 -23.45 -27.55
C LYS A 224 6.00 -21.99 -27.26
N ILE A 225 6.81 -21.79 -26.24
CA ILE A 225 7.17 -20.47 -25.71
C ILE A 225 8.48 -20.01 -26.34
N ASN A 226 8.48 -18.85 -27.00
CA ASN A 226 9.69 -18.23 -27.55
C ASN A 226 10.46 -17.47 -26.47
N HIS A 227 9.73 -16.80 -25.57
CA HIS A 227 10.29 -15.95 -24.52
C HIS A 227 9.62 -16.25 -23.17
N LEU A 228 10.39 -16.58 -22.14
CA LEU A 228 9.86 -16.87 -20.81
C LEU A 228 10.35 -15.82 -19.80
N LEU A 229 9.44 -14.96 -19.34
CA LEU A 229 9.71 -13.98 -18.29
C LEU A 229 9.37 -14.60 -16.93
N VAL A 230 10.39 -14.75 -16.09
CA VAL A 230 10.23 -15.30 -14.74
C VAL A 230 10.12 -14.15 -13.75
N THR A 231 8.91 -13.96 -13.20
CA THR A 231 8.55 -12.84 -12.32
C THR A 231 8.10 -13.27 -10.92
N THR A 232 8.23 -14.57 -10.62
CA THR A 232 7.92 -15.17 -9.33
C THR A 232 9.10 -15.05 -8.36
N SER A 233 8.82 -14.97 -7.06
CA SER A 233 9.84 -15.02 -6.01
C SER A 233 10.39 -16.43 -5.76
N ALA A 234 9.68 -17.47 -6.22
CA ALA A 234 10.09 -18.87 -6.07
C ALA A 234 10.85 -19.38 -7.30
N VAL A 235 11.73 -20.36 -7.09
CA VAL A 235 12.42 -21.04 -8.19
C VAL A 235 11.38 -21.79 -9.07
N PRO A 236 11.34 -21.54 -10.39
CA PRO A 236 10.45 -22.25 -11.29
C PRO A 236 10.77 -23.74 -11.42
N ASP A 237 9.78 -24.56 -11.75
CA ASP A 237 10.03 -25.95 -12.20
C ASP A 237 10.66 -25.93 -13.59
N TRP A 238 12.00 -25.89 -13.64
CA TRP A 238 12.74 -25.83 -14.88
C TRP A 238 12.52 -27.05 -15.77
N LYS A 239 12.13 -28.21 -15.23
CA LYS A 239 11.81 -29.37 -16.05
C LYS A 239 10.54 -29.11 -16.88
N LEU A 240 9.48 -28.63 -16.23
CA LEU A 240 8.25 -28.24 -16.91
C LEU A 240 8.52 -27.14 -17.96
N TYR A 241 9.17 -26.05 -17.56
CA TYR A 241 9.36 -24.91 -18.47
C TYR A 241 10.29 -25.25 -19.64
N THR A 242 11.35 -26.03 -19.44
CA THR A 242 12.21 -26.46 -20.55
C THR A 242 11.46 -27.30 -21.58
N GLU A 243 10.46 -28.10 -21.19
CA GLU A 243 9.60 -28.84 -22.12
C GLU A 243 8.65 -27.91 -22.91
N LEU A 244 8.18 -26.83 -22.30
CA LEU A 244 7.32 -25.80 -22.90
C LEU A 244 8.05 -24.87 -23.86
N MET A 245 9.36 -24.62 -23.66
CA MET A 245 10.14 -23.76 -24.54
C MET A 245 10.19 -24.27 -25.99
N ALA A 246 10.11 -23.34 -26.93
CA ALA A 246 10.47 -23.57 -28.33
C ALA A 246 12.00 -23.74 -28.47
N PRO A 247 12.49 -24.40 -29.54
CA PRO A 247 13.89 -24.29 -29.94
C PRO A 247 14.30 -22.82 -30.11
N PHE A 248 15.55 -22.50 -29.74
CA PHE A 248 16.11 -21.14 -29.71
C PHE A 248 15.39 -20.19 -28.75
N GLY A 249 14.65 -20.74 -27.77
CA GLY A 249 13.89 -19.96 -26.82
C GLY A 249 14.76 -19.20 -25.82
N HIS A 250 14.28 -18.03 -25.38
CA HIS A 250 14.97 -17.16 -24.44
C HIS A 250 14.27 -17.14 -23.08
N ILE A 251 15.04 -17.18 -21.99
CA ILE A 251 14.54 -17.15 -20.61
C ILE A 251 15.12 -15.93 -19.90
N TYR A 252 14.25 -15.18 -19.21
CA TYR A 252 14.58 -13.95 -18.50
C TYR A 252 14.26 -14.11 -17.00
N PRO A 253 15.23 -14.52 -16.16
CA PRO A 253 15.09 -14.46 -14.72
C PRO A 253 15.14 -12.99 -14.25
N LEU A 254 13.98 -12.42 -13.91
CA LEU A 254 13.86 -10.99 -13.53
C LEU A 254 13.79 -10.77 -12.01
N THR A 255 13.64 -11.84 -11.24
CA THR A 255 13.58 -11.79 -9.78
C THR A 255 14.99 -11.73 -9.18
N ILE A 256 15.17 -10.88 -8.17
CA ILE A 256 16.40 -10.82 -7.37
C ILE A 256 16.42 -12.01 -6.40
N SER A 257 17.50 -12.79 -6.44
CA SER A 257 17.73 -13.97 -5.60
C SER A 257 19.23 -14.14 -5.34
N GLU A 258 19.59 -14.62 -4.15
CA GLU A 258 20.99 -14.83 -3.73
C GLU A 258 21.47 -16.28 -3.97
N GLY A 259 20.62 -17.15 -4.52
CA GLY A 259 20.91 -18.56 -4.78
C GLY A 259 21.48 -18.85 -6.17
N ASN A 260 21.92 -20.10 -6.38
CA ASN A 260 22.36 -20.58 -7.69
C ASN A 260 21.18 -20.81 -8.63
N LEU A 261 21.38 -20.51 -9.92
CA LEU A 261 20.48 -20.95 -10.98
C LEU A 261 20.85 -22.37 -11.41
N GLU A 262 20.16 -23.37 -10.86
CA GLU A 262 20.30 -24.76 -11.29
C GLU A 262 19.36 -25.05 -12.46
N PHE A 263 19.93 -25.30 -13.65
CA PHE A 263 19.16 -25.44 -14.89
C PHE A 263 19.45 -26.77 -15.63
N PRO A 264 18.45 -27.45 -16.24
CA PRO A 264 18.67 -28.69 -16.97
C PRO A 264 19.63 -28.54 -18.16
N TYR A 265 20.77 -29.25 -18.09
CA TYR A 265 21.85 -29.13 -19.08
C TYR A 265 21.47 -29.64 -20.48
N MET A 266 20.92 -30.86 -20.58
CA MET A 266 20.55 -31.43 -21.88
C MET A 266 19.45 -30.64 -22.60
N PRO A 267 18.37 -30.19 -21.93
CA PRO A 267 17.39 -29.30 -22.57
C PRO A 267 17.99 -27.97 -23.05
N MET A 268 18.95 -27.39 -22.32
CA MET A 268 19.63 -26.15 -22.73
C MET A 268 20.34 -26.34 -24.08
N ILE A 269 21.16 -27.38 -24.22
CA ILE A 269 21.90 -27.62 -25.48
C ILE A 269 21.00 -28.19 -26.58
N GLY A 270 20.05 -29.07 -26.24
CA GLY A 270 19.23 -29.78 -27.22
C GLY A 270 18.16 -28.90 -27.88
N LYS A 271 17.75 -27.82 -27.22
CA LYS A 271 16.85 -26.79 -27.77
C LYS A 271 17.55 -25.47 -28.05
N GLU A 272 18.87 -25.39 -27.84
CA GLU A 272 19.64 -24.14 -27.98
C GLU A 272 19.02 -22.97 -27.20
N LEU A 273 18.62 -23.23 -25.95
CA LEU A 273 18.02 -22.22 -25.10
C LEU A 273 19.07 -21.20 -24.63
N SER A 274 18.65 -19.94 -24.53
CA SER A 274 19.47 -18.87 -23.97
C SER A 274 18.86 -18.30 -22.69
N ILE A 275 19.67 -18.14 -21.66
CA ILE A 275 19.25 -17.49 -20.40
C ILE A 275 19.91 -16.11 -20.34
N HIS A 276 19.09 -15.06 -20.28
CA HIS A 276 19.53 -13.67 -20.32
C HIS A 276 19.29 -13.00 -18.97
N GLY A 277 20.38 -12.68 -18.28
CA GLY A 277 20.31 -11.78 -17.13
C GLY A 277 19.95 -10.37 -17.61
N SER A 278 19.03 -9.71 -16.90
CA SER A 278 18.68 -8.33 -17.15
C SER A 278 18.60 -7.60 -15.81
N CYS A 279 19.40 -6.56 -15.66
CA CYS A 279 19.36 -5.71 -14.48
C CYS A 279 19.42 -4.25 -14.91
N SER A 280 18.44 -3.46 -14.44
CA SER A 280 18.30 -2.03 -14.69
C SER A 280 18.21 -1.62 -16.18
N SER A 281 18.05 -0.32 -16.41
CA SER A 281 17.86 0.30 -17.73
C SER A 281 18.67 1.59 -17.88
N THR A 282 18.89 1.98 -19.13
CA THR A 282 19.46 3.30 -19.47
C THR A 282 18.35 4.37 -19.42
N PRO A 283 18.69 5.67 -19.26
CA PRO A 283 17.69 6.73 -19.26
C PRO A 283 16.86 6.78 -20.55
N GLU A 284 17.47 6.49 -21.70
CA GLU A 284 16.76 6.46 -22.99
C GLU A 284 15.79 5.26 -23.10
N GLU A 285 16.14 4.11 -22.52
CA GLU A 285 15.23 2.95 -22.43
C GLU A 285 14.03 3.27 -21.53
N VAL A 286 14.23 3.96 -20.41
CA VAL A 286 13.12 4.42 -19.55
C VAL A 286 12.21 5.38 -20.32
N LYS A 287 12.77 6.34 -21.04
CA LYS A 287 12.00 7.28 -21.86
C LYS A 287 11.19 6.56 -22.94
N THR A 288 11.80 5.59 -23.64
CA THR A 288 11.13 4.76 -24.64
C THR A 288 9.96 3.97 -24.02
N MET A 289 10.18 3.39 -22.84
CA MET A 289 9.14 2.69 -22.09
C MET A 289 8.00 3.64 -21.70
N LEU A 290 8.27 4.83 -21.18
CA LEU A 290 7.22 5.79 -20.80
C LEU A 290 6.41 6.24 -22.02
N GLN A 291 7.04 6.45 -23.17
CA GLN A 291 6.33 6.73 -24.43
C GLN A 291 5.44 5.57 -24.86
N PHE A 292 5.93 4.33 -24.72
CA PHE A 292 5.13 3.13 -24.98
C PHE A 292 3.93 3.03 -24.04
N VAL A 293 4.13 3.29 -22.75
CA VAL A 293 3.08 3.33 -21.73
C VAL A 293 1.99 4.34 -22.12
N VAL A 294 2.36 5.57 -22.49
CA VAL A 294 1.40 6.59 -22.94
C VAL A 294 0.64 6.13 -24.18
N LYS A 295 1.35 5.63 -25.19
CA LYS A 295 0.76 5.21 -26.46
C LYS A 295 -0.28 4.10 -26.32
N HIS A 296 -0.06 3.18 -25.37
CA HIS A 296 -0.88 1.99 -25.17
C HIS A 296 -1.77 2.05 -23.92
N ASP A 297 -1.84 3.20 -23.24
CA ASP A 297 -2.61 3.44 -22.00
C ASP A 297 -2.36 2.37 -20.91
N ILE A 298 -1.10 1.96 -20.74
CA ILE A 298 -0.74 0.92 -19.77
C ILE A 298 -0.76 1.50 -18.36
N LYS A 299 -1.46 0.83 -17.44
CA LYS A 299 -1.63 1.30 -16.06
C LYS A 299 -1.24 0.21 -15.07
N PRO A 300 -0.34 0.49 -14.10
CA PRO A 300 -0.13 -0.43 -13.00
C PRO A 300 -1.42 -0.50 -12.17
N THR A 301 -1.74 -1.70 -11.68
CA THR A 301 -2.77 -1.83 -10.65
C THR A 301 -2.10 -1.60 -9.29
N ILE A 302 -2.56 -0.56 -8.59
CA ILE A 302 -1.90 -0.03 -7.39
C ILE A 302 -2.78 -0.08 -6.15
N GLU A 303 -2.14 -0.19 -4.99
CA GLU A 303 -2.71 0.13 -3.69
C GLU A 303 -1.97 1.34 -3.11
N ARG A 304 -2.72 2.31 -2.61
CA ARG A 304 -2.20 3.59 -2.12
C ARG A 304 -1.99 3.54 -0.61
N PHE A 305 -0.86 4.08 -0.16
CA PHE A 305 -0.48 4.15 1.24
C PHE A 305 0.07 5.56 1.54
N PRO A 306 -0.15 6.09 2.76
CA PRO A 306 0.49 7.34 3.14
C PRO A 306 2.00 7.13 3.29
N MET A 307 2.81 8.11 2.86
CA MET A 307 4.26 8.12 3.06
C MET A 307 4.59 8.51 4.51
N THR A 308 4.25 7.64 5.44
CA THR A 308 4.51 7.74 6.88
C THR A 308 5.08 6.41 7.38
N SER A 309 5.70 6.40 8.57
CA SER A 309 6.22 5.16 9.16
C SER A 309 5.16 4.04 9.20
N GLU A 310 3.93 4.35 9.60
CA GLU A 310 2.82 3.40 9.64
C GLU A 310 2.36 2.97 8.23
N GLY A 311 2.22 3.89 7.29
CA GLY A 311 1.81 3.56 5.93
C GLY A 311 2.83 2.67 5.21
N ILE A 312 4.11 2.93 5.42
CA ILE A 312 5.20 2.10 4.92
C ILE A 312 5.15 0.71 5.54
N THR A 313 4.99 0.60 6.87
CA THR A 313 4.83 -0.69 7.55
C THR A 313 3.64 -1.47 7.00
N ASN A 314 2.48 -0.85 6.84
CA ASN A 314 1.28 -1.48 6.29
C ASN A 314 1.50 -1.96 4.83
N ALA A 315 2.22 -1.18 4.02
CA ALA A 315 2.56 -1.57 2.65
C ALA A 315 3.45 -2.83 2.63
N PHE A 316 4.46 -2.90 3.50
CA PHE A 316 5.31 -4.09 3.63
C PHE A 316 4.57 -5.31 4.15
N GLU A 317 3.70 -5.17 5.16
CA GLU A 317 2.88 -6.29 5.65
C GLU A 317 2.01 -6.90 4.54
N ARG A 318 1.42 -6.05 3.68
CA ARG A 318 0.63 -6.50 2.54
C ARG A 318 1.48 -7.14 1.43
N LEU A 319 2.68 -6.62 1.21
CA LEU A 319 3.64 -7.17 0.26
C LEU A 319 4.10 -8.57 0.70
N GLU A 320 4.60 -8.70 1.93
CA GLU A 320 5.13 -9.96 2.48
C GLU A 320 4.06 -11.04 2.64
N SER A 321 2.82 -10.65 2.97
CA SER A 321 1.69 -11.59 3.02
C SER A 321 1.16 -12.02 1.66
N GLY A 322 1.70 -11.49 0.55
CA GLY A 322 1.27 -11.80 -0.82
C GLY A 322 -0.13 -11.27 -1.18
N LYS A 323 -0.69 -10.39 -0.35
CA LYS A 323 -2.05 -9.85 -0.50
C LYS A 323 -2.10 -8.58 -1.33
N LEU A 324 -0.96 -7.93 -1.56
CA LEU A 324 -0.85 -6.74 -2.40
C LEU A 324 -1.29 -7.01 -3.85
N ARG A 325 -2.12 -6.12 -4.41
CA ARG A 325 -2.64 -6.16 -5.78
C ARG A 325 -2.38 -4.83 -6.49
N TYR A 326 -1.34 -4.69 -7.31
CA TYR A 326 -0.15 -5.53 -7.46
C TYR A 326 1.13 -4.77 -7.09
N ARG A 327 1.03 -3.45 -6.94
CA ARG A 327 2.09 -2.53 -6.55
C ARG A 327 1.60 -1.65 -5.40
N GLY A 328 2.41 -1.48 -4.37
CA GLY A 328 2.16 -0.48 -3.34
C GLY A 328 2.72 0.85 -3.81
N VAL A 329 2.01 1.95 -3.56
CA VAL A 329 2.49 3.30 -3.85
C VAL A 329 2.27 4.15 -2.60
N LEU A 330 3.37 4.68 -2.08
CA LEU A 330 3.39 5.67 -1.02
C LEU A 330 3.18 7.04 -1.63
N GLU A 331 2.41 7.89 -0.95
CA GLU A 331 2.20 9.28 -1.38
C GLU A 331 2.12 10.25 -0.20
N GLU A 332 2.47 11.52 -0.47
CA GLU A 332 2.28 12.61 0.48
C GLU A 332 0.78 12.79 0.77
N LEU A 333 0.40 12.83 2.04
CA LEU A 333 -0.97 13.17 2.43
C LEU A 333 -1.25 14.61 2.05
N THR A 334 -2.33 14.84 1.32
CA THR A 334 -2.75 16.19 0.97
C THR A 334 -3.22 16.95 2.21
N PHE A 335 -3.16 18.29 2.17
CA PHE A 335 -3.68 19.11 3.26
C PHE A 335 -5.14 18.79 3.60
N ASN A 336 -5.98 18.53 2.59
CA ASN A 336 -7.39 18.19 2.80
C ASN A 336 -7.55 16.84 3.50
N GLU A 337 -6.73 15.84 3.15
CA GLU A 337 -6.72 14.54 3.85
C GLU A 337 -6.22 14.70 5.28
N LEU A 338 -5.16 15.49 5.50
CA LEU A 338 -4.67 15.81 6.84
C LEU A 338 -5.75 16.52 7.67
N ALA A 339 -6.40 17.54 7.12
CA ALA A 339 -7.47 18.29 7.79
C ALA A 339 -8.70 17.40 8.07
N SER A 340 -9.07 16.51 7.16
CA SER A 340 -10.16 15.56 7.34
C SER A 340 -9.84 14.54 8.44
N ASN A 341 -8.63 13.97 8.43
CA ASN A 341 -8.18 13.03 9.47
C ASN A 341 -8.06 13.72 10.83
N ALA A 342 -7.49 14.93 10.89
CA ALA A 342 -7.42 15.72 12.12
C ALA A 342 -8.82 16.02 12.68
N SER A 343 -9.75 16.45 11.82
CA SER A 343 -11.14 16.72 12.21
C SER A 343 -11.82 15.46 12.75
N LEU A 344 -11.62 14.31 12.10
CA LEU A 344 -12.16 13.03 12.55
C LEU A 344 -11.57 12.61 13.90
N LEU A 345 -10.26 12.74 14.11
CA LEU A 345 -9.60 12.39 15.38
C LEU A 345 -10.05 13.29 16.52
N ILE A 346 -10.16 14.60 16.29
CA ILE A 346 -10.65 15.56 17.28
C ILE A 346 -12.12 15.25 17.64
N ALA A 347 -13.00 15.15 16.65
CA ALA A 347 -14.42 14.92 16.90
C ALA A 347 -14.70 13.54 17.51
N ALA A 348 -14.12 12.47 16.97
CA ALA A 348 -14.43 11.12 17.38
C ALA A 348 -13.67 10.66 18.64
N GLY A 349 -12.52 11.25 18.95
CA GLY A 349 -11.70 10.89 20.11
C GLY A 349 -11.84 11.84 21.30
N SER A 350 -11.92 13.16 21.05
CA SER A 350 -11.97 14.17 22.12
C SER A 350 -13.41 14.53 22.50
N GLU A 351 -14.22 14.96 21.54
CA GLU A 351 -15.57 15.46 21.82
C GLU A 351 -16.50 14.38 22.36
N THR A 352 -16.45 13.16 21.81
CA THR A 352 -17.30 12.06 22.27
C THR A 352 -16.99 11.64 23.70
N THR A 353 -15.71 11.58 24.06
CA THR A 353 -15.23 11.25 25.41
C THR A 353 -15.59 12.36 26.39
N ALA A 354 -15.31 13.62 26.05
CA ALA A 354 -15.63 14.78 26.87
C ALA A 354 -17.14 14.87 27.13
N THR A 355 -17.96 14.63 26.10
CA THR A 355 -19.42 14.62 26.22
C THR A 355 -19.93 13.51 27.14
N ALA A 356 -19.43 12.28 26.98
CA ALA A 356 -19.84 11.15 27.82
C ALA A 356 -19.49 11.38 29.30
N LEU A 357 -18.26 11.87 29.57
CA LEU A 357 -17.81 12.18 30.93
C LEU A 357 -18.57 13.36 31.54
N SER A 358 -18.87 14.38 30.74
CA SER A 358 -19.67 15.53 31.20
C SER A 358 -21.09 15.11 31.56
N ALA A 359 -21.73 14.28 30.73
CA ALA A 359 -23.04 13.74 30.99
C ALA A 359 -23.06 12.86 32.25
N ALA A 360 -22.10 11.94 32.38
CA ALA A 360 -22.00 11.09 33.57
C ALA A 360 -21.80 11.93 34.83
N THR A 361 -20.91 12.92 34.79
CA THR A 361 -20.66 13.83 35.93
C THR A 361 -21.90 14.65 36.28
N TYR A 362 -22.60 15.18 35.28
CA TYR A 362 -23.84 15.94 35.45
C TYR A 362 -24.91 15.09 36.15
N TYR A 363 -25.19 13.88 35.65
CA TYR A 363 -26.19 13.00 36.26
C TYR A 363 -25.77 12.52 37.64
N LEU A 364 -24.50 12.19 37.87
CA LEU A 364 -24.03 11.84 39.22
C LEU A 364 -24.23 12.99 40.22
N GLY A 365 -24.13 14.25 39.78
CA GLY A 365 -24.43 15.42 40.60
C GLY A 365 -25.92 15.58 40.94
N LEU A 366 -26.82 15.12 40.06
CA LEU A 366 -28.27 15.15 40.29
C LEU A 366 -28.79 13.96 41.12
N TYR A 367 -28.07 12.84 41.14
CA TYR A 367 -28.47 11.60 41.81
C TYR A 367 -27.43 11.16 42.87
N PRO A 368 -27.45 11.75 44.08
CA PRO A 368 -26.44 11.50 45.12
C PRO A 368 -26.33 10.03 45.56
N GLU A 369 -27.43 9.28 45.56
CA GLU A 369 -27.41 7.85 45.91
C GLU A 369 -26.61 7.04 44.89
N THR A 370 -26.81 7.31 43.60
CA THR A 370 -26.06 6.70 42.50
C THR A 370 -24.58 7.04 42.59
N PHE A 371 -24.25 8.30 42.89
CA PHE A 371 -22.87 8.71 43.16
C PHE A 371 -22.26 7.95 44.34
N GLY A 372 -23.00 7.81 45.44
CA GLY A 372 -22.56 7.05 46.62
C GLY A 372 -22.22 5.59 46.29
N LYS A 373 -23.09 4.91 45.53
CA LYS A 373 -22.87 3.52 45.09
C LYS A 373 -21.62 3.41 44.19
N LEU A 374 -21.50 4.29 43.20
CA LEU A 374 -20.35 4.30 42.30
C LEU A 374 -19.04 4.58 43.05
N ALA A 375 -19.05 5.58 43.94
CA ALA A 375 -17.89 5.93 44.74
C ALA A 375 -17.46 4.78 45.65
N ALA A 376 -18.41 4.03 46.22
CA ALA A 376 -18.12 2.84 47.01
C ALA A 376 -17.48 1.73 46.16
N GLU A 377 -18.01 1.44 44.97
CA GLU A 377 -17.44 0.46 44.05
C GLU A 377 -15.99 0.85 43.67
N VAL A 378 -15.77 2.06 43.17
CA VAL A 378 -14.45 2.51 42.71
C VAL A 378 -13.43 2.58 43.85
N ARG A 379 -13.80 3.11 45.02
CA ARG A 379 -12.88 3.25 46.16
C ARG A 379 -12.55 1.93 46.86
N SER A 380 -13.39 0.90 46.72
CA SER A 380 -13.13 -0.43 47.28
C SER A 380 -12.39 -1.35 46.31
N ALA A 381 -12.40 -1.05 45.01
CA ALA A 381 -11.80 -1.87 43.97
C ALA A 381 -10.27 -1.78 43.89
N PHE A 382 -9.66 -0.65 44.29
CA PHE A 382 -8.23 -0.40 44.11
C PHE A 382 -7.56 0.08 45.40
N ARG A 383 -6.32 -0.39 45.63
CA ARG A 383 -5.48 0.01 46.77
C ARG A 383 -4.53 1.15 46.43
N SER A 384 -4.20 1.31 45.15
CA SER A 384 -3.34 2.39 44.64
C SER A 384 -3.71 2.75 43.21
N GLU A 385 -3.23 3.90 42.75
CA GLU A 385 -3.49 4.42 41.39
C GLU A 385 -2.90 3.51 40.31
N GLU A 386 -1.77 2.85 40.58
CA GLU A 386 -1.10 1.95 39.63
C GLU A 386 -1.93 0.69 39.31
N GLU A 387 -2.92 0.35 40.13
CA GLU A 387 -3.85 -0.76 39.88
C GLU A 387 -4.95 -0.41 38.86
N ILE A 388 -5.16 0.89 38.56
CA ILE A 388 -6.18 1.40 37.63
C ILE A 388 -5.71 1.21 36.19
N LYS A 389 -5.76 -0.04 35.73
CA LYS A 389 -5.43 -0.47 34.35
C LYS A 389 -6.68 -0.96 33.64
N LEU A 390 -6.68 -0.89 32.30
CA LEU A 390 -7.82 -1.33 31.48
C LEU A 390 -8.29 -2.76 31.81
N THR A 391 -7.36 -3.68 32.07
CA THR A 391 -7.66 -5.08 32.45
C THR A 391 -8.39 -5.18 33.79
N ASN A 392 -8.14 -4.24 34.69
CA ASN A 392 -8.69 -4.22 36.04
C ASN A 392 -9.96 -3.36 36.12
N LEU A 393 -10.32 -2.60 35.08
CA LEU A 393 -11.57 -1.84 35.06
C LEU A 393 -12.79 -2.68 34.64
N GLN A 394 -12.56 -3.81 33.98
CA GLN A 394 -13.62 -4.65 33.39
C GLN A 394 -14.61 -5.25 34.41
N HIS A 395 -14.25 -5.31 35.69
CA HIS A 395 -15.11 -5.88 36.74
C HIS A 395 -15.97 -4.84 37.48
N LEU A 396 -15.83 -3.56 37.16
CA LEU A 396 -16.62 -2.47 37.75
C LEU A 396 -17.95 -2.34 37.01
N ASN A 397 -18.86 -3.27 37.31
CA ASN A 397 -20.14 -3.38 36.62
C ASN A 397 -21.01 -2.14 36.83
N TYR A 398 -20.97 -1.51 38.02
CA TYR A 398 -21.75 -0.30 38.29
C TYR A 398 -21.19 0.93 37.56
N LEU A 399 -19.87 1.09 37.50
CA LEU A 399 -19.22 2.10 36.66
C LEU A 399 -19.62 1.97 35.19
N GLN A 400 -19.59 0.76 34.63
CA GLN A 400 -20.00 0.52 33.25
C GLN A 400 -21.48 0.88 33.05
N ALA A 401 -22.35 0.48 33.97
CA ALA A 401 -23.78 0.80 33.95
C ALA A 401 -24.05 2.32 34.03
N VAL A 402 -23.28 3.06 34.83
CA VAL A 402 -23.36 4.53 34.92
C VAL A 402 -22.97 5.17 33.58
N ILE A 403 -21.88 4.71 32.97
CA ILE A 403 -21.41 5.22 31.69
C ILE A 403 -22.43 4.94 30.58
N ASP A 404 -22.97 3.72 30.52
CA ASP A 404 -23.97 3.33 29.53
C ASP A 404 -25.28 4.09 29.69
N GLU A 405 -25.78 4.26 30.93
CA GLU A 405 -27.00 5.04 31.17
C GLU A 405 -26.80 6.53 30.89
N ALA A 406 -25.62 7.08 31.19
CA ALA A 406 -25.29 8.46 30.86
C ALA A 406 -25.26 8.67 29.34
N MET A 407 -24.67 7.74 28.58
CA MET A 407 -24.68 7.78 27.11
C MET A 407 -26.04 7.44 26.51
N ARG A 408 -26.94 6.75 27.25
CA ARG A 408 -28.32 6.53 26.81
C ARG A 408 -29.08 7.86 26.83
N LEU A 409 -29.08 8.54 27.97
CA LEU A 409 -29.78 9.83 28.13
C LEU A 409 -29.08 10.99 27.43
N PHE A 410 -27.75 10.96 27.32
CA PHE A 410 -26.99 11.99 26.64
C PHE A 410 -25.96 11.36 25.69
N PRO A 411 -26.41 10.84 24.54
CA PRO A 411 -25.53 10.20 23.58
C PRO A 411 -24.53 11.20 23.00
N SER A 412 -23.24 10.89 23.18
CA SER A 412 -22.12 11.63 22.57
C SER A 412 -22.21 11.77 21.05
N ALA A 413 -22.94 10.88 20.39
CA ALA A 413 -23.33 10.99 19.00
C ALA A 413 -24.84 10.81 18.90
N PRO A 414 -25.66 11.88 18.82
CA PRO A 414 -27.12 11.79 18.86
C PRO A 414 -27.74 11.17 17.58
N GLY A 415 -26.96 11.02 16.51
CA GLY A 415 -27.35 10.33 15.28
C GLY A 415 -26.19 9.53 14.68
N THR A 416 -26.49 8.69 13.68
CA THR A 416 -25.48 8.07 12.83
C THR A 416 -25.14 8.98 11.65
N GLN A 417 -23.94 8.83 11.08
CA GLN A 417 -23.64 9.50 9.81
C GLN A 417 -24.64 9.04 8.73
N PRO A 418 -25.35 9.97 8.07
CA PRO A 418 -26.33 9.63 7.05
C PRO A 418 -25.66 8.90 5.89
N ARG A 419 -26.29 7.83 5.40
CA ARG A 419 -25.89 7.12 4.18
C ARG A 419 -26.84 7.46 3.04
N ILE A 420 -26.30 7.62 1.84
CA ILE A 420 -27.08 7.82 0.62
C ILE A 420 -27.26 6.46 -0.04
N ILE A 421 -28.50 6.11 -0.39
CA ILE A 421 -28.79 4.88 -1.15
C ILE A 421 -28.17 4.96 -2.54
N SER A 422 -27.40 3.94 -2.90
CA SER A 422 -26.72 3.80 -4.19
C SER A 422 -27.69 3.87 -5.38
N PRO A 423 -27.18 4.19 -6.59
CA PRO A 423 -27.95 4.07 -7.83
C PRO A 423 -28.60 2.69 -7.96
N GLY A 424 -29.89 2.63 -8.31
CA GLY A 424 -30.70 1.40 -8.36
C GLY A 424 -31.67 1.22 -7.18
N GLY A 425 -31.46 1.95 -6.07
CA GLY A 425 -32.23 1.78 -4.84
C GLY A 425 -31.78 0.55 -4.04
N ASP A 426 -32.36 0.37 -2.85
CA ASP A 426 -32.04 -0.76 -1.97
C ASP A 426 -33.26 -1.18 -1.14
N THR A 427 -33.24 -2.34 -0.51
CA THR A 427 -34.32 -2.82 0.37
C THR A 427 -33.85 -2.86 1.82
N ILE A 428 -34.44 -2.01 2.67
CA ILE A 428 -34.11 -1.91 4.10
C ILE A 428 -35.31 -2.41 4.91
N VAL A 429 -35.08 -3.45 5.73
CA VAL A 429 -36.13 -4.09 6.57
C VAL A 429 -37.37 -4.46 5.72
N GLY A 430 -37.13 -5.07 4.56
CA GLY A 430 -38.18 -5.51 3.64
C GLY A 430 -38.92 -4.39 2.90
N ARG A 431 -38.47 -3.13 2.98
CA ARG A 431 -39.06 -2.00 2.26
C ARG A 431 -38.07 -1.43 1.26
N TYR A 432 -38.50 -1.23 0.02
CA TYR A 432 -37.71 -0.57 -1.01
C TYR A 432 -37.50 0.91 -0.64
N VAL A 433 -36.26 1.35 -0.74
CA VAL A 433 -35.80 2.73 -0.51
C VAL A 433 -35.17 3.23 -1.82
N PRO A 434 -35.69 4.32 -2.42
CA PRO A 434 -35.18 4.83 -3.68
C PRO A 434 -33.72 5.31 -3.59
N ALA A 435 -33.01 5.23 -4.72
CA ALA A 435 -31.68 5.83 -4.89
C ALA A 435 -31.68 7.32 -4.50
N GLY A 436 -30.59 7.80 -3.90
CA GLY A 436 -30.46 9.18 -3.45
C GLY A 436 -31.15 9.48 -2.11
N THR A 437 -31.92 8.54 -1.54
CA THR A 437 -32.51 8.71 -0.20
C THR A 437 -31.41 8.73 0.87
N ILE A 438 -31.50 9.67 1.80
CA ILE A 438 -30.62 9.73 2.96
C ILE A 438 -31.24 8.90 4.09
N VAL A 439 -30.53 7.88 4.56
CA VAL A 439 -30.95 7.00 5.65
C VAL A 439 -29.99 7.14 6.83
N GLY A 440 -30.54 7.26 8.04
CA GLY A 440 -29.78 7.34 9.28
C GLY A 440 -30.65 6.96 10.48
N VAL A 441 -30.00 6.62 11.59
CA VAL A 441 -30.63 6.29 12.86
C VAL A 441 -30.43 7.44 13.83
N TRP A 442 -31.52 8.02 14.31
CA TRP A 442 -31.51 9.06 15.34
C TRP A 442 -31.51 8.41 16.72
N LYS A 443 -30.32 8.29 17.32
CA LYS A 443 -30.12 7.59 18.59
C LYS A 443 -30.80 8.31 19.75
N TRP A 444 -30.72 9.64 19.80
CA TRP A 444 -31.41 10.44 20.81
C TRP A 444 -32.90 10.05 20.91
N VAL A 445 -33.59 10.01 19.77
CA VAL A 445 -35.01 9.66 19.71
C VAL A 445 -35.23 8.21 20.16
N ASN A 446 -34.39 7.27 19.72
CA ASN A 446 -34.53 5.87 20.10
C ASN A 446 -34.29 5.63 21.59
N HIS A 447 -33.34 6.34 22.18
CA HIS A 447 -32.96 6.22 23.59
C HIS A 447 -34.01 6.80 24.53
N HIS A 448 -34.75 7.82 24.08
CA HIS A 448 -35.82 8.49 24.82
C HIS A 448 -37.21 7.95 24.47
N ASN A 449 -37.31 6.92 23.61
CA ASN A 449 -38.60 6.37 23.23
C ASN A 449 -39.16 5.46 24.34
N PRO A 450 -40.33 5.77 24.94
CA PRO A 450 -40.93 4.93 25.98
C PRO A 450 -41.36 3.54 25.47
N ALA A 451 -41.46 3.35 24.15
CA ALA A 451 -41.68 2.03 23.55
C ALA A 451 -40.41 1.16 23.53
N HIS A 452 -39.24 1.74 23.80
CA HIS A 452 -37.94 1.06 23.86
C HIS A 452 -37.40 0.98 25.29
N PHE A 453 -37.58 2.03 26.09
CA PHE A 453 -37.06 2.10 27.47
C PHE A 453 -38.17 2.47 28.45
N TYR A 454 -38.40 1.63 29.45
CA TYR A 454 -39.27 1.96 30.57
C TYR A 454 -38.65 3.08 31.42
N GLU A 455 -39.42 4.11 31.77
CA GLU A 455 -38.88 5.35 32.35
C GLU A 455 -37.72 5.93 31.51
N ALA A 456 -37.96 6.14 30.21
CA ALA A 456 -36.95 6.54 29.24
C ALA A 456 -36.20 7.84 29.60
N GLU A 457 -36.82 8.75 30.35
CA GLU A 457 -36.21 10.04 30.74
C GLU A 457 -35.43 9.98 32.07
N SER A 458 -35.52 8.87 32.81
CA SER A 458 -34.91 8.72 34.13
C SER A 458 -33.49 8.16 34.04
N PHE A 459 -32.56 8.68 34.84
CA PHE A 459 -31.20 8.13 34.96
C PHE A 459 -31.18 6.99 35.98
N ILE A 460 -31.21 5.75 35.50
CA ILE A 460 -31.26 4.55 36.35
C ILE A 460 -30.23 3.50 35.87
N PRO A 461 -28.98 3.55 36.36
CA PRO A 461 -27.93 2.60 35.96
C PRO A 461 -28.30 1.13 36.19
N GLU A 462 -29.13 0.82 37.18
CA GLU A 462 -29.59 -0.54 37.50
C GLU A 462 -30.28 -1.24 36.31
N ARG A 463 -30.76 -0.47 35.31
CA ARG A 463 -31.24 -0.95 34.01
C ARG A 463 -30.27 -1.93 33.34
N TRP A 464 -28.97 -1.71 33.50
CA TRP A 464 -27.91 -2.51 32.87
C TRP A 464 -27.47 -3.71 33.72
N LEU A 465 -28.00 -3.86 34.94
CA LEU A 465 -27.53 -4.81 35.96
C LEU A 465 -28.52 -5.94 36.24
N GLY A 466 -29.45 -6.21 35.33
CA GLY A 466 -30.39 -7.33 35.43
C GLY A 466 -31.58 -7.10 36.37
N ASP A 467 -31.90 -5.85 36.69
CA ASP A 467 -33.10 -5.50 37.44
C ASP A 467 -34.37 -5.83 36.63
N ALA A 468 -35.27 -6.61 37.24
CA ALA A 468 -36.51 -7.11 36.62
C ALA A 468 -37.44 -5.99 36.12
N ARG A 469 -37.34 -4.77 36.68
CA ARG A 469 -38.11 -3.60 36.21
C ARG A 469 -37.85 -3.27 34.73
N PHE A 470 -36.66 -3.62 34.23
CA PHE A 470 -36.18 -3.24 32.91
C PHE A 470 -35.99 -4.44 31.98
N GLU A 471 -36.56 -5.60 32.31
CA GLU A 471 -36.44 -6.83 31.51
C GLU A 471 -36.99 -6.65 30.09
N ASN A 472 -38.04 -5.83 29.94
CA ASN A 472 -38.69 -5.56 28.65
C ASN A 472 -38.06 -4.41 27.86
N ASP A 473 -36.98 -3.79 28.36
CA ASP A 473 -36.28 -2.75 27.62
C ASP A 473 -35.64 -3.32 26.36
N LYS A 474 -35.79 -2.61 25.23
CA LYS A 474 -35.13 -2.95 23.96
C LYS A 474 -33.69 -2.46 23.98
N LYS A 475 -32.84 -3.12 24.77
CA LYS A 475 -31.42 -2.75 24.95
C LYS A 475 -30.63 -2.74 23.65
N ASP A 476 -31.02 -3.52 22.64
CA ASP A 476 -30.42 -3.48 21.30
C ASP A 476 -30.62 -2.13 20.59
N ALA A 477 -31.58 -1.31 21.01
CA ALA A 477 -31.76 0.06 20.52
C ALA A 477 -30.71 1.04 21.09
N PHE A 478 -30.01 0.66 22.16
CA PHE A 478 -28.88 1.41 22.69
C PHE A 478 -27.62 1.11 21.86
N MET A 479 -27.30 2.04 20.97
CA MET A 479 -26.13 1.98 20.11
C MET A 479 -25.36 3.29 20.24
N PRO A 480 -24.49 3.45 21.25
CA PRO A 480 -23.82 4.73 21.50
C PRO A 480 -23.00 5.20 20.29
N PHE A 481 -22.41 4.27 19.52
CA PHE A 481 -21.62 4.56 18.32
C PHE A 481 -22.16 3.85 17.06
N SER A 482 -21.74 2.63 16.77
CA SER A 482 -22.19 1.83 15.61
C SER A 482 -22.37 0.35 16.00
N VAL A 483 -22.52 -0.53 15.01
CA VAL A 483 -22.60 -1.99 15.19
C VAL A 483 -21.35 -2.66 14.60
N GLY A 484 -20.93 -3.77 15.19
CA GLY A 484 -19.81 -4.60 14.71
C GLY A 484 -18.50 -4.40 15.46
N PRO A 485 -17.44 -5.15 15.09
CA PRO A 485 -16.17 -5.17 15.81
C PRO A 485 -15.42 -3.83 15.80
N ARG A 486 -15.72 -2.94 14.83
CA ARG A 486 -15.16 -1.58 14.71
C ARG A 486 -16.23 -0.52 14.93
N ASN A 487 -17.11 -0.74 15.89
CA ASN A 487 -18.22 0.16 16.15
C ASN A 487 -17.82 1.55 16.68
N CYS A 488 -16.58 1.70 17.15
CA CYS A 488 -15.96 2.96 17.53
C CYS A 488 -14.58 3.06 16.86
N ILE A 489 -14.20 4.26 16.44
CA ILE A 489 -12.88 4.50 15.81
C ILE A 489 -11.72 4.16 16.75
N GLY A 490 -11.92 4.30 18.07
CA GLY A 490 -10.93 3.99 19.09
C GLY A 490 -10.89 2.50 19.48
N ARG A 491 -11.78 1.66 18.95
CA ARG A 491 -11.84 0.24 19.26
C ARG A 491 -10.95 -0.52 18.27
N LYS A 492 -9.77 -0.93 18.73
CA LYS A 492 -8.80 -1.72 17.95
C LYS A 492 -9.19 -3.18 17.86
#